data_AF-A0AAW7KFL7-F1
#
_entry.id   AF-A0AAW7KFL7-F1
#
_cell.length_a   1.000
_cell.length_b   1.000
_cell.length_c   1.000
_cell.angle_alpha   90.00
_cell.angle_beta   90.00
_cell.angle_gamma   90.00
#
_symmetry.space_group_name_H-M   'P 1'
#
loop_
_entity.id
_entity.type
_entity.pdbx_description
1 polymer ?
#
loop_
_entity_poly.entity_id
_entity_poly.type
_entity_poly.pdbx_seq_one_letter_code
_entity_poly.pdbx_strand_id
1 'polypeptide(L)' 'VWGNFELLETVDEVISFYRTYGEERWLVVTNFSDKVQPFSADVHVEQVMIENMPTDVTALADYSLAPWQAFVVKVSQ' A
#
# COMPACT_ATOMS: atom_id res chain seq x y z
N VAL A 1 1.64 10.63 19.47
CA VAL A 1 1.85 10.51 18.01
C VAL A 1 0.52 10.80 17.33
N TRP A 2 0.48 11.62 16.28
CA TRP A 2 -0.78 11.96 15.58
C TRP A 2 -1.16 10.91 14.53
N GLY A 3 -2.47 10.70 14.38
CA GLY A 3 -3.05 9.73 13.47
C GLY A 3 -3.00 8.28 13.97
N ASN A 4 -3.96 7.48 13.52
CA ASN A 4 -4.06 6.06 13.83
C ASN A 4 -3.13 5.23 12.92
N PHE A 5 -2.77 4.05 13.39
CA PHE A 5 -2.01 3.04 12.68
C PHE A 5 -2.76 1.71 12.72
N GLU A 6 -2.87 1.04 11.58
CA GLU A 6 -3.54 -0.26 11.44
C GLU A 6 -2.69 -1.15 10.52
N LEU A 7 -2.09 -2.20 11.09
CA LEU A 7 -1.30 -3.18 10.32
C LEU A 7 -2.24 -4.10 9.53
N LEU A 8 -1.88 -4.39 8.27
CA LEU A 8 -2.60 -5.35 7.45
C LEU A 8 -1.95 -6.72 7.50
N GLU A 9 -2.79 -7.76 7.41
CA GLU A 9 -2.33 -9.12 7.25
C GLU A 9 -1.92 -9.35 5.80
N THR A 10 -0.64 -9.65 5.61
CA THR A 10 -0.02 -9.90 4.30
C THR A 10 0.94 -11.09 4.41
N VAL A 11 1.53 -11.52 3.29
CA VAL A 11 2.65 -12.48 3.33
C VAL A 11 3.85 -11.87 4.07
N ASP A 12 4.72 -12.72 4.62
CA ASP A 12 5.84 -12.32 5.49
C ASP A 12 6.77 -11.27 4.86
N GLU A 13 6.99 -11.34 3.54
CA GLU A 13 7.86 -10.40 2.83
C GLU A 13 7.20 -9.07 2.45
N VAL A 14 5.91 -8.90 2.71
CA VAL A 14 5.19 -7.66 2.43
C VAL A 14 4.85 -6.99 3.76
N ILE A 15 5.17 -5.70 3.88
CA ILE A 15 4.70 -4.87 4.98
C ILE A 15 3.68 -3.89 4.42
N SER A 16 2.47 -3.92 4.97
CA SER A 16 1.43 -2.96 4.62
C SER A 16 0.62 -2.52 5.82
N PHE A 17 0.26 -1.24 5.84
CA PHE A 17 -0.52 -0.65 6.93
C PHE A 17 -1.24 0.61 6.47
N TYR A 18 -2.33 0.93 7.17
CA TYR A 18 -3.00 2.21 7.03
C TYR A 18 -2.49 3.24 8.03
N ARG A 19 -2.49 4.50 7.59
CA ARG A 19 -2.45 5.68 8.44
C ARG A 19 -3.73 6.47 8.25
N THR A 20 -4.34 6.90 9.34
CA THR A 20 -5.59 7.68 9.30
C THR A 20 -5.44 8.93 10.16
N TYR A 21 -5.78 10.11 9.62
CA TYR A 21 -5.78 11.37 10.35
C TYR A 21 -6.97 12.23 9.93
N GLY A 22 -7.91 12.46 10.85
CA GLY A 22 -9.19 13.06 10.48
C GLY A 22 -9.97 12.14 9.52
N GLU A 23 -10.40 12.69 8.40
CA GLU A 23 -11.12 11.98 7.33
C GLU A 23 -10.16 11.37 6.28
N GLU A 24 -8.86 11.64 6.41
CA GLU A 24 -7.86 11.22 5.44
C GLU A 24 -7.29 9.85 5.81
N ARG A 25 -7.15 8.97 4.81
CA ARG A 25 -6.57 7.62 4.95
C ARG A 25 -5.52 7.36 3.87
N TRP A 26 -4.39 6.80 4.27
CA TRP A 26 -3.30 6.40 3.39
C TRP A 26 -2.97 4.95 3.60
N LEU A 27 -2.73 4.23 2.50
CA LEU A 27 -2.20 2.88 2.48
C LEU A 27 -0.71 2.95 2.14
N VAL A 28 0.11 2.38 3.02
CA VAL A 28 1.53 2.16 2.79
C VAL A 28 1.74 0.70 2.40
N VAL A 29 2.47 0.45 1.32
CA VAL A 29 2.78 -0.90 0.84
C VAL A 29 4.26 -0.99 0.52
N THR A 30 4.93 -2.05 0.95
CA THR A 30 6.32 -2.32 0.60
C THR A 30 6.58 -3.82 0.50
N ASN A 31 7.14 -4.25 -0.62
CA ASN A 31 7.74 -5.57 -0.77
C ASN A 31 9.20 -5.54 -0.28
N PHE A 32 9.51 -6.26 0.79
CA PHE A 32 10.84 -6.38 1.40
C PHE A 32 11.62 -7.59 0.87
N SER A 33 11.48 -7.91 -0.42
CA SER A 33 12.19 -9.03 -1.03
C SER A 33 12.62 -8.80 -2.47
N ASP A 34 13.57 -9.62 -2.91
CA ASP A 34 14.02 -9.74 -4.30
C ASP A 34 13.06 -10.52 -5.21
N LYS A 35 11.88 -10.92 -4.70
CA LYS A 35 10.88 -11.71 -5.41
C LYS A 35 9.63 -10.90 -5.71
N VAL A 36 8.87 -11.31 -6.72
CA VAL A 36 7.50 -10.81 -6.92
C VAL A 36 6.63 -11.34 -5.80
N GLN A 37 5.81 -10.48 -5.20
CA GLN A 37 4.93 -10.85 -4.09
C GLN A 37 3.46 -10.51 -4.38
N PRO A 38 2.50 -11.34 -3.95
CA PRO A 38 1.09 -11.03 -4.08
C PRO A 38 0.70 -9.94 -3.06
N PHE A 39 -0.23 -9.09 -3.45
CA PHE A 39 -0.85 -8.12 -2.57
C PHE A 39 -2.30 -7.90 -2.97
N SER A 40 -3.18 -7.69 -2.00
CA SER A 40 -4.57 -7.36 -2.28
C SER A 40 -5.13 -6.42 -1.22
N ALA A 41 -5.80 -5.37 -1.68
CA ALA A 41 -6.56 -4.46 -0.83
C ALA A 41 -7.82 -4.00 -1.57
N ASP A 42 -8.96 -4.12 -0.91
CA ASP A 42 -10.25 -3.64 -1.42
C ASP A 42 -10.44 -2.17 -1.04
N VAL A 43 -9.83 -1.29 -1.83
CA VAL A 43 -9.84 0.16 -1.64
C VAL A 43 -9.88 0.87 -2.99
N HIS A 44 -10.47 2.07 -3.00
CA HIS A 44 -10.34 2.98 -4.13
C HIS A 44 -9.08 3.85 -3.97
N VAL A 45 -8.21 3.86 -4.98
CA VAL A 45 -7.00 4.69 -4.97
C VAL A 45 -7.32 6.06 -5.55
N GLU A 46 -7.20 7.10 -4.73
CA GLU A 46 -7.48 8.48 -5.13
C GLU A 46 -6.25 9.18 -5.69
N GLN A 47 -5.09 8.93 -5.06
CA GLN A 47 -3.85 9.63 -5.40
C GLN A 47 -2.62 8.82 -4.98
N VAL A 48 -1.62 8.75 -5.85
CA VAL A 48 -0.27 8.31 -5.48
C VAL A 48 0.47 9.45 -4.79
N MET A 49 0.88 9.24 -3.55
CA MET A 49 1.60 10.25 -2.75
C MET A 49 3.11 10.20 -3.00
N ILE A 50 3.66 8.98 -3.05
CA ILE A 50 5.07 8.70 -3.36
C ILE A 50 5.19 7.26 -3.83
N GLU A 51 6.10 7.02 -4.76
CA GLU A 51 6.47 5.70 -5.26
C GLU A 51 7.96 5.66 -5.59
N ASN A 52 8.60 4.51 -5.43
CA ASN A 52 10.00 4.33 -5.81
C ASN A 52 10.20 3.79 -7.24
N MET A 53 9.12 3.32 -7.86
CA MET A 53 9.09 2.82 -9.23
C MET A 53 7.81 3.35 -9.88
N PRO A 54 7.82 3.71 -11.17
CA PRO A 54 6.61 4.13 -11.88
C PRO A 54 5.55 3.05 -11.78
N THR A 55 4.43 3.34 -11.13
CA THR A 55 3.40 2.34 -10.86
C THR A 55 2.02 2.86 -11.26
N ASP A 56 1.32 2.12 -12.12
CA ASP A 56 -0.10 2.34 -12.36
C ASP A 56 -0.89 1.70 -11.20
N VAL A 57 -0.98 2.43 -10.08
CA VAL A 57 -1.74 2.00 -8.89
C VAL A 57 -3.16 2.54 -8.98
N THR A 58 -3.94 2.05 -9.94
CA THR A 58 -5.36 2.42 -10.07
C THR A 58 -6.30 1.43 -9.38
N ALA A 59 -5.85 0.17 -9.24
CA ALA A 59 -6.55 -0.87 -8.49
C ALA A 59 -5.54 -1.76 -7.76
N LEU A 60 -5.91 -2.22 -6.57
CA LEU A 60 -5.07 -3.04 -5.70
C LEU A 60 -5.65 -4.43 -5.43
N ALA A 61 -6.72 -4.82 -6.12
CA ALA A 61 -7.19 -6.21 -6.11
C ALA A 61 -6.27 -7.09 -6.96
N ASP A 62 -5.86 -8.24 -6.44
CA ASP A 62 -4.97 -9.22 -7.12
C ASP A 62 -3.67 -8.59 -7.67
N TYR A 63 -3.12 -7.61 -6.94
CA TYR A 63 -1.93 -6.88 -7.34
C TYR A 63 -0.65 -7.72 -7.17
N SER A 64 0.31 -7.56 -8.08
CA SER A 64 1.63 -8.20 -8.02
C SER A 64 2.71 -7.16 -7.80
N LEU A 65 3.29 -7.16 -6.59
CA LEU A 65 4.38 -6.26 -6.23
C LEU A 65 5.69 -6.73 -6.88
N ALA A 66 6.33 -5.86 -7.64
CA ALA A 66 7.69 -6.09 -8.12
C ALA A 66 8.69 -6.16 -6.94
N PRO A 67 9.87 -6.78 -7.13
CA PRO A 67 10.94 -6.76 -6.13
C PRO A 67 11.22 -5.35 -5.63
N TRP A 68 11.25 -5.16 -4.31
CA TRP A 68 11.47 -3.86 -3.66
C TRP A 68 10.47 -2.75 -4.00
N GLN A 69 9.34 -3.06 -4.62
CA GLN A 69 8.32 -2.05 -4.93
C GLN A 69 7.73 -1.48 -3.63
N ALA A 70 7.67 -0.15 -3.56
CA ALA A 70 7.14 0.57 -2.43
C ALA A 70 6.37 1.80 -2.89
N PHE A 71 5.19 2.01 -2.31
CA PHE A 71 4.38 3.19 -2.58
C PHE A 71 3.50 3.55 -1.38
N VAL A 72 3.05 4.80 -1.39
CA VAL A 72 2.00 5.30 -0.51
C VAL A 72 0.91 5.90 -1.37
N VAL A 73 -0.33 5.48 -1.15
CA VAL A 73 -1.50 5.99 -1.84
C VAL A 73 -2.51 6.54 -0.84
N LYS A 74 -3.19 7.63 -1.21
CA LYS A 74 -4.41 8.07 -0.53
C LYS A 74 -5.57 7.20 -1.02
N VAL A 75 -6.41 6.77 -0.09
CA VAL A 75 -7.50 5.82 -0.37
C VAL A 75 -8.80 6.22 0.28
N SER A 76 -9.90 5.79 -0.33
CA SER A 76 -11.24 5.77 0.24
C SER A 76 -11.82 4.36 0.23
N GLN A 77 -12.85 4.15 1.07
CA GLN A 77 -13.71 2.97 1.01
C GLN A 77 -14.86 3.21 0.03
#